data_AF-A0A944FN37-F1
#
_entry.id   AF-A0A944FN37-F1
#
_cell.length_a   1.000
_cell.length_b   1.000
_cell.length_c   1.000
_cell.angle_alpha   90.00
_cell.angle_beta   90.00
_cell.angle_gamma   90.00
#
_symmetry.space_group_name_H-M   'P 1'
#
loop_
_entity.id
_entity.type
_entity.pdbx_description
1 polymer ?
#
loop_
_entity_poly.entity_id
_entity_poly.type
_entity_poly.pdbx_seq_one_letter_code
_entity_poly.pdbx_strand_id
1 'polypeptide(L)'
;MADNYLEKRYEEVFGKGSGKTVRKVVNPSLNSLLLKNRSHRSFSHSHIVTDEALRDIIAVNSRIASAMNQQVLRFRPVSDPVQTLAISSMIRLGAALPQEKLPPPGAEPPAYIVVCSAVEENRWVDIDLGISLEAMSLKAVELGLNATIVGSFDRDALRRLLDADNMHPLALLAVGKGCDKIQLLSIREGESHAYYRKEGIHYVPKLGLDELIF
;
A
#
# COMPACT_ATOMS: atom_id res chain seq x y z
N MET A 1 -39.74 20.53 25.22
CA MET A 1 -39.95 20.30 23.77
C MET A 1 -38.74 20.87 23.07
N ALA A 2 -37.81 20.02 22.62
CA ALA A 2 -36.63 20.46 21.90
C ALA A 2 -37.04 20.86 20.48
N ASP A 3 -36.66 22.08 20.10
CA ASP A 3 -37.09 22.74 18.88
C ASP A 3 -36.39 22.13 17.64
N ASN A 4 -37.18 21.77 16.62
CA ASN A 4 -36.73 21.18 15.35
C ASN A 4 -36.04 22.21 14.43
N TYR A 5 -35.35 23.19 15.01
CA TYR A 5 -34.71 24.31 14.31
C TYR A 5 -33.70 23.83 13.25
N LEU A 6 -32.88 22.83 13.59
CA LEU A 6 -31.88 22.28 12.69
C LEU A 6 -32.49 21.51 11.52
N GLU A 7 -33.58 20.77 11.74
CA GLU A 7 -34.28 20.05 10.66
C GLU A 7 -34.97 21.02 9.70
N LYS A 8 -35.63 22.06 10.22
CA LYS A 8 -36.25 23.11 9.39
C LYS A 8 -35.22 23.84 8.52
N ARG A 9 -34.09 24.25 9.09
CA ARG A 9 -33.02 24.89 8.30
C ARG A 9 -32.43 23.98 7.23
N TYR A 10 -32.33 22.68 7.52
CA TYR A 10 -31.82 21.72 6.55
C TYR A 10 -32.80 21.54 5.37
N GLU A 11 -34.10 21.42 5.65
CA GLU A 11 -35.13 21.36 4.61
C GLU A 11 -35.23 22.66 3.79
N GLU A 12 -35.03 23.83 4.42
CA GLU A 12 -34.99 25.13 3.72
C GLU A 12 -33.86 25.22 2.71
N VAL A 13 -32.68 24.65 3.03
CA VAL A 13 -31.49 24.74 2.17
C VAL A 13 -31.46 23.63 1.11
N PHE A 14 -31.95 22.43 1.44
CA PHE A 14 -31.75 21.23 0.61
C PHE A 14 -33.06 20.58 0.09
N GLY A 15 -34.22 21.17 0.41
CA GLY A 15 -35.53 20.70 -0.02
C GLY A 15 -36.13 19.61 0.89
N LYS A 16 -37.47 19.59 0.97
CA LYS A 16 -38.23 18.55 1.68
C LYS A 16 -37.90 17.17 1.13
N GLY A 17 -37.48 16.25 2.00
CA GLY A 17 -37.10 14.88 1.63
C GLY A 17 -35.60 14.65 1.41
N SER A 18 -34.75 15.67 1.62
CA SER A 18 -33.29 15.53 1.66
C SER A 18 -32.81 14.88 2.97
N GLY A 19 -33.21 13.62 3.20
CA GLY A 19 -32.69 12.84 4.32
C GLY A 19 -31.17 12.74 4.25
N LYS A 20 -30.48 13.03 5.35
CA LYS A 20 -29.05 12.72 5.48
C LYS A 20 -28.88 11.24 5.16
N THR A 21 -28.26 10.91 4.03
CA THR A 21 -27.83 9.54 3.77
C THR A 21 -26.71 9.27 4.75
N VAL A 22 -27.05 8.72 5.92
CA VAL A 22 -26.05 8.19 6.85
C VAL A 22 -25.45 6.99 6.14
N ARG A 23 -24.38 7.21 5.37
CA ARG A 23 -23.53 6.11 4.91
C ARG A 23 -22.97 5.48 6.16
N LYS A 24 -23.52 4.32 6.53
CA LYS A 24 -22.97 3.49 7.60
C LYS A 24 -21.55 3.14 7.15
N VAL A 25 -20.55 3.72 7.80
CA VAL A 25 -19.15 3.35 7.58
C VAL A 25 -18.99 1.96 8.16
N VAL A 26 -19.13 0.95 7.30
CA VAL A 26 -18.84 -0.43 7.65
C VAL A 26 -17.35 -0.62 7.38
N ASN A 27 -16.56 -0.83 8.42
CA ASN A 27 -15.16 -1.19 8.26
C ASN A 27 -15.07 -2.44 7.38
N PRO A 28 -14.19 -2.47 6.38
CA PRO A 28 -14.07 -3.63 5.50
C PRO A 28 -13.68 -4.87 6.33
N SER A 29 -14.26 -6.02 5.98
CA SER A 29 -13.81 -7.29 6.56
C SER A 29 -12.35 -7.57 6.17
N LEU A 30 -11.65 -8.40 6.94
CA LEU A 30 -10.30 -8.85 6.59
C LEU A 30 -10.27 -9.46 5.17
N ASN A 31 -11.25 -10.31 4.83
CA ASN A 31 -11.35 -10.88 3.48
C ASN A 31 -11.49 -9.80 2.41
N SER A 32 -12.27 -8.74 2.68
CA SER A 32 -12.41 -7.62 1.76
C SER A 32 -11.09 -6.84 1.59
N LEU A 33 -10.32 -6.65 2.68
CA LEU A 33 -9.00 -6.02 2.62
C LEU A 33 -8.02 -6.88 1.83
N LEU A 34 -7.91 -8.17 2.13
CA LEU A 34 -7.02 -9.12 1.45
C LEU A 34 -7.31 -9.21 -0.06
N LEU A 35 -8.58 -9.19 -0.47
CA LEU A 35 -8.95 -9.20 -1.88
C LEU A 35 -8.58 -7.89 -2.60
N LYS A 36 -8.77 -6.75 -1.93
CA LYS A 36 -8.47 -5.42 -2.49
C LYS A 36 -6.98 -5.06 -2.44
N ASN A 37 -6.21 -5.64 -1.52
CA ASN A 37 -4.79 -5.39 -1.32
C ASN A 37 -3.96 -6.02 -2.44
N ARG A 38 -3.97 -5.39 -3.62
CA ARG A 38 -3.21 -5.81 -4.80
C ARG A 38 -2.08 -4.82 -5.06
N SER A 39 -0.99 -5.30 -5.67
CA SER A 39 0.19 -4.47 -5.96
C SER A 39 -0.07 -3.52 -7.12
N HIS A 40 -0.43 -2.28 -6.81
CA HIS A 40 -0.59 -1.21 -7.80
C HIS A 40 0.76 -0.61 -8.21
N ARG A 41 1.01 -0.52 -9.51
CA ARG A 41 2.26 -0.02 -10.10
C ARG A 41 2.07 1.25 -10.92
N SER A 42 0.84 1.78 -10.94
CA SER A 42 0.47 3.04 -11.56
C SER A 42 -0.43 3.81 -10.59
N PHE A 43 -0.12 5.08 -10.31
CA PHE A 43 -0.82 5.89 -9.30
C PHE A 43 -1.32 7.21 -9.89
N SER A 44 -2.42 7.73 -9.33
CA SER A 44 -2.94 9.05 -9.69
C SER A 44 -2.27 10.13 -8.83
N HIS A 45 -1.74 11.17 -9.47
CA HIS A 45 -1.27 12.39 -8.78
C HIS A 45 -2.40 13.36 -8.44
N SER A 46 -3.64 13.11 -8.87
CA SER A 46 -4.80 13.93 -8.50
C SER A 46 -5.21 13.76 -7.04
N HIS A 47 -4.73 12.71 -6.38
CA HIS A 47 -5.03 12.40 -4.98
C HIS A 47 -3.79 12.65 -4.13
N ILE A 48 -3.94 13.48 -3.09
CA ILE A 48 -2.86 13.80 -2.15
C ILE A 48 -2.83 12.73 -1.07
N VAL A 49 -1.68 12.07 -0.91
CA VAL A 49 -1.40 11.23 0.25
C VAL A 49 -0.92 12.12 1.38
N THR A 50 -1.69 12.21 2.46
CA THR A 50 -1.35 13.09 3.59
C THR A 50 -0.31 12.45 4.50
N ASP A 51 0.46 13.29 5.21
CA ASP A 51 1.39 12.84 6.24
C ASP A 51 0.68 12.06 7.36
N GLU A 52 -0.55 12.45 7.69
CA GLU A 52 -1.40 11.73 8.63
C GLU A 52 -1.70 10.30 8.14
N ALA A 53 -2.06 10.13 6.87
CA ALA A 53 -2.29 8.81 6.30
C ALA A 53 -1.03 7.93 6.36
N LEU A 54 0.15 8.49 6.06
CA LEU A 54 1.42 7.75 6.18
C LEU A 54 1.72 7.36 7.63
N ARG A 55 1.46 8.25 8.60
CA ARG A 55 1.62 7.95 10.03
C ARG A 55 0.65 6.86 10.49
N ASP A 56 -0.61 6.91 10.04
CA ASP A 56 -1.62 5.89 10.36
C ASP A 56 -1.25 4.52 9.80
N ILE A 57 -0.68 4.48 8.59
CA ILE A 57 -0.14 3.26 8.00
C ILE A 57 1.01 2.72 8.86
N ILE A 58 1.98 3.55 9.22
CA ILE A 58 3.13 3.14 10.06
C ILE A 58 2.66 2.70 11.45
N ALA A 59 1.63 3.33 12.01
CA ALA A 59 1.13 3.09 13.36
C ALA A 59 0.61 1.66 13.59
N VAL A 60 0.37 0.85 12.54
CA VAL A 60 0.06 -0.57 12.73
C VAL A 60 1.18 -1.32 13.45
N ASN A 61 2.43 -0.88 13.27
CA ASN A 61 3.61 -1.54 13.83
C ASN A 61 3.66 -1.53 15.36
N SER A 62 2.89 -0.68 16.04
CA SER A 62 2.76 -0.70 17.51
C SER A 62 1.81 -1.78 18.03
N ARG A 63 1.15 -2.53 17.13
CA ARG A 63 0.09 -3.51 17.47
C ARG A 63 0.31 -4.91 16.90
N ILE A 64 1.26 -5.06 15.98
CA ILE A 64 1.56 -6.35 15.33
C ILE A 64 2.68 -7.08 16.07
N ALA A 65 2.83 -8.37 15.77
CA ALA A 65 3.87 -9.20 16.34
C ALA A 65 5.27 -8.78 15.85
N SER A 66 6.27 -9.02 16.69
CA SER A 66 7.70 -8.93 16.38
C SER A 66 8.43 -10.05 17.12
N ALA A 67 9.43 -10.66 16.48
CA ALA A 67 10.23 -11.72 17.06
C ALA A 67 10.85 -11.27 18.39
N MET A 68 10.56 -11.99 19.47
CA MET A 68 10.97 -11.63 20.85
C MET A 68 10.61 -10.19 21.24
N ASN A 69 9.62 -9.59 20.56
CA ASN A 69 9.21 -8.20 20.70
C ASN A 69 10.35 -7.17 20.46
N GLN A 70 11.33 -7.50 19.61
CA GLN A 70 12.52 -6.68 19.38
C GLN A 70 12.22 -5.32 18.75
N GLN A 71 11.21 -5.23 17.88
CA GLN A 71 10.76 -3.98 17.24
C GLN A 71 11.91 -3.18 16.61
N VAL A 72 12.78 -3.87 15.88
CA VAL A 72 14.01 -3.31 15.28
C VAL A 72 13.77 -2.51 14.00
N LEU A 73 12.59 -2.62 13.41
CA LEU A 73 12.23 -1.90 12.19
C LEU A 73 12.06 -0.39 12.45
N ARG A 74 12.47 0.43 11.50
CA ARG A 74 12.33 1.89 11.47
C ARG A 74 11.70 2.31 10.15
N PHE A 75 10.94 3.40 10.20
CA PHE A 75 10.09 3.81 9.09
C PHE A 75 10.35 5.28 8.75
N ARG A 76 10.59 5.55 7.47
CA ARG A 76 10.74 6.91 6.95
C ARG A 76 9.63 7.18 5.94
N PRO A 77 8.60 7.97 6.30
CA PRO A 77 7.61 8.44 5.34
C PRO A 77 8.25 9.49 4.41
N VAL A 78 7.95 9.41 3.12
CA VAL A 78 8.44 10.32 2.08
C VAL A 78 7.27 10.69 1.16
N SER A 79 6.86 11.95 1.17
CA SER A 79 5.77 12.51 0.34
C SER A 79 6.23 13.75 -0.45
N ASP A 80 7.47 14.19 -0.27
CA ASP A 80 8.06 15.30 -1.02
C ASP A 80 8.24 14.93 -2.51
N PRO A 81 7.68 15.70 -3.48
CA PRO A 81 7.70 15.34 -4.90
C PRO A 81 9.10 15.13 -5.49
N VAL A 82 10.10 15.88 -5.02
CA VAL A 82 11.48 15.75 -5.52
C VAL A 82 12.07 14.42 -5.06
N GLN A 83 11.92 14.10 -3.77
CA GLN A 83 12.40 12.84 -3.22
C GLN A 83 11.64 11.63 -3.76
N THR A 84 10.31 11.69 -3.90
CA THR A 84 9.53 10.55 -4.41
C THR A 84 9.86 10.25 -5.87
N LEU A 85 10.13 11.27 -6.68
CA LEU A 85 10.62 11.07 -8.05
C LEU A 85 12.03 10.46 -8.06
N ALA A 86 12.93 10.94 -7.20
CA ALA A 86 14.26 10.35 -7.04
C ALA A 86 14.19 8.86 -6.65
N ILE A 87 13.37 8.51 -5.64
CA ILE A 87 13.14 7.12 -5.24
C ILE A 87 12.57 6.30 -6.41
N SER A 88 11.64 6.87 -7.19
CA SER A 88 11.03 6.17 -8.33
C SER A 88 12.06 5.75 -9.40
N SER A 89 13.17 6.50 -9.52
CA SER A 89 14.29 6.13 -10.40
C SER A 89 15.20 5.02 -9.84
N MET A 90 15.11 4.74 -8.55
CA MET A 90 15.95 3.76 -7.85
C MET A 90 15.29 2.39 -7.74
N ILE A 91 13.98 2.29 -8.01
CA ILE A 91 13.20 1.05 -7.89
C ILE A 91 13.04 0.34 -9.24
N ARG A 92 12.74 -0.97 -9.19
CA ARG A 92 12.30 -1.74 -10.37
C ARG A 92 10.97 -2.41 -10.07
N LEU A 93 10.01 -2.27 -10.99
CA LEU A 93 8.67 -2.84 -10.87
C LEU A 93 8.36 -3.76 -12.05
N GLY A 94 7.59 -4.82 -11.79
CA GLY A 94 7.01 -5.64 -12.85
C GLY A 94 8.02 -6.51 -13.62
N ALA A 95 8.89 -7.24 -12.93
CA ALA A 95 9.89 -8.11 -13.54
C ALA A 95 9.34 -9.10 -14.60
N ALA A 96 8.08 -9.56 -14.45
CA ALA A 96 7.43 -10.43 -15.45
C ALA A 96 6.78 -9.66 -16.62
N LEU A 97 6.96 -8.34 -16.69
CA LEU A 97 6.49 -7.44 -17.75
C LEU A 97 7.69 -6.69 -18.37
N PRO A 98 8.71 -7.38 -18.91
CA PRO A 98 9.96 -6.75 -19.34
C PRO A 98 9.77 -5.71 -20.46
N GLN A 99 8.69 -5.82 -21.24
CA GLN A 99 8.31 -4.89 -22.29
C GLN A 99 7.64 -3.60 -21.78
N GLU A 100 7.28 -3.51 -20.50
CA GLU A 100 6.57 -2.36 -19.94
C GLU A 100 7.47 -1.50 -19.05
N LYS A 101 7.39 -0.18 -19.22
CA LYS A 101 8.02 0.77 -18.30
C LYS A 101 7.09 1.00 -17.10
N LEU A 102 7.49 0.50 -15.93
CA LEU A 102 6.74 0.63 -14.68
C LEU A 102 7.60 1.31 -13.59
N PRO A 103 7.07 2.34 -12.90
CA PRO A 103 5.78 2.98 -13.16
C PRO A 103 5.76 3.73 -14.51
N PRO A 104 4.60 3.86 -15.18
CA PRO A 104 4.49 4.69 -16.37
C PRO A 104 4.81 6.16 -16.03
N PRO A 105 5.38 6.94 -16.98
CA PRO A 105 5.61 8.37 -16.77
C PRO A 105 4.33 9.11 -16.37
N GLY A 106 4.39 9.89 -15.30
CA GLY A 106 3.24 10.63 -14.76
C GLY A 106 2.29 9.77 -13.90
N ALA A 107 2.65 8.52 -13.63
CA ALA A 107 1.93 7.61 -12.74
C ALA A 107 2.84 7.01 -11.65
N GLU A 108 3.94 7.68 -11.35
CA GLU A 108 4.86 7.34 -10.28
C GLU A 108 4.16 7.37 -8.90
N PRO A 109 4.59 6.56 -7.93
CA PRO A 109 4.03 6.63 -6.58
C PRO A 109 4.18 8.03 -5.96
N PRO A 110 3.08 8.64 -5.48
CA PRO A 110 3.13 9.98 -4.87
C PRO A 110 3.73 9.96 -3.45
N ALA A 111 3.85 8.80 -2.82
CA ALA A 111 4.47 8.64 -1.52
C ALA A 111 5.14 7.27 -1.36
N TYR A 112 6.10 7.21 -0.45
CA TYR A 112 6.78 5.99 -0.02
C TYR A 112 6.85 5.93 1.51
N ILE A 113 6.81 4.71 2.04
CA ILE A 113 7.31 4.40 3.39
C ILE A 113 8.54 3.53 3.19
N VAL A 114 9.72 4.07 3.50
CA VAL A 114 10.97 3.32 3.47
C VAL A 114 11.08 2.58 4.79
N VAL A 115 11.25 1.26 4.72
CA VAL A 115 11.40 0.38 5.87
C VAL A 115 12.85 0.00 6.02
N CYS A 116 13.43 0.33 7.15
CA CYS A 116 14.81 0.01 7.50
C CYS A 116 14.87 -0.90 8.73
N SER A 117 16.01 -1.57 8.93
CA SER A 117 16.38 -2.17 10.21
C SER A 117 17.42 -1.31 10.92
N ALA A 118 17.29 -1.22 12.25
CA ALA A 118 18.31 -0.64 13.14
C ALA A 118 19.44 -1.63 13.51
N VAL A 119 19.33 -2.89 13.07
CA VAL A 119 20.32 -3.97 13.26
C VAL A 119 20.58 -4.67 11.93
N GLU A 120 21.63 -5.49 11.87
CA GLU A 120 21.92 -6.29 10.68
C GLU A 120 20.76 -7.24 10.31
N GLU A 121 20.56 -7.42 9.01
CA GLU A 121 19.57 -8.34 8.45
C GLU A 121 19.81 -9.76 8.94
N ASN A 122 18.75 -10.36 9.47
CA ASN A 122 18.73 -11.76 9.89
C ASN A 122 17.32 -12.32 9.71
N ARG A 123 17.18 -13.63 9.89
CA ARG A 123 15.90 -14.33 9.71
C ARG A 123 14.73 -13.70 10.46
N TRP A 124 14.95 -13.18 11.67
CA TRP A 124 13.88 -12.56 12.47
C TRP A 124 13.48 -11.19 11.92
N VAL A 125 14.45 -10.43 11.43
CA VAL A 125 14.20 -9.16 10.73
C VAL A 125 13.35 -9.40 9.48
N ASP A 126 13.62 -10.45 8.70
CA ASP A 126 12.86 -10.77 7.50
C ASP A 126 11.40 -11.18 7.81
N ILE A 127 11.20 -11.95 8.88
CA ILE A 127 9.86 -12.33 9.34
C ILE A 127 9.07 -11.09 9.80
N ASP A 128 9.67 -10.26 10.64
CA ASP A 128 9.06 -9.03 11.14
C ASP A 128 8.78 -8.05 9.99
N LEU A 129 9.66 -7.97 9.00
CA LEU A 129 9.49 -7.17 7.79
C LEU A 129 8.25 -7.61 7.01
N GLY A 130 8.06 -8.92 6.79
CA GLY A 130 6.88 -9.45 6.10
C GLY A 130 5.58 -9.13 6.83
N ILE A 131 5.56 -9.33 8.16
CA ILE A 131 4.40 -9.00 9.03
C ILE A 131 4.07 -7.50 8.94
N SER A 132 5.10 -6.66 9.02
CA SER A 132 4.99 -5.20 8.94
C SER A 132 4.43 -4.74 7.60
N LEU A 133 5.01 -5.21 6.49
CA LEU A 133 4.63 -4.81 5.14
C LEU A 133 3.19 -5.21 4.80
N GLU A 134 2.76 -6.42 5.17
CA GLU A 134 1.37 -6.85 4.94
C GLU A 134 0.40 -6.00 5.76
N ALA A 135 0.66 -5.80 7.07
CA ALA A 135 -0.20 -4.97 7.91
C ALA A 135 -0.31 -3.52 7.41
N MET A 136 0.81 -2.92 7.01
CA MET A 136 0.83 -1.56 6.46
C MET A 136 0.08 -1.47 5.13
N SER A 137 0.25 -2.45 4.24
CA SER A 137 -0.47 -2.47 2.96
C SER A 137 -1.98 -2.64 3.13
N LEU A 138 -2.43 -3.48 4.07
CA LEU A 138 -3.85 -3.61 4.43
C LEU A 138 -4.40 -2.30 5.02
N LYS A 139 -3.62 -1.62 5.86
CA LYS A 139 -4.00 -0.31 6.41
C LYS A 139 -4.13 0.75 5.31
N ALA A 140 -3.24 0.76 4.32
CA ALA A 140 -3.39 1.64 3.16
C ALA A 140 -4.71 1.40 2.42
N VAL A 141 -5.10 0.14 2.22
CA VAL A 141 -6.39 -0.22 1.60
C VAL A 141 -7.58 0.19 2.46
N GLU A 142 -7.50 0.03 3.78
CA GLU A 142 -8.53 0.50 4.72
C GLU A 142 -8.77 2.01 4.59
N LEU A 143 -7.69 2.79 4.40
CA LEU A 143 -7.74 4.24 4.17
C LEU A 143 -8.19 4.63 2.75
N GLY A 144 -8.52 3.66 1.89
CA GLY A 144 -8.93 3.89 0.51
C GLY A 144 -7.79 4.20 -0.47
N LEU A 145 -6.55 3.97 -0.03
CA LEU A 145 -5.33 4.02 -0.82
C LEU A 145 -4.98 2.62 -1.34
N ASN A 146 -3.87 2.53 -2.07
CA ASN A 146 -3.30 1.32 -2.61
C ASN A 146 -1.80 1.33 -2.35
N ALA A 147 -1.19 0.14 -2.39
CA ALA A 147 0.23 0.02 -2.18
C ALA A 147 0.91 -1.00 -3.10
N THR A 148 2.23 -0.89 -3.20
CA THR A 148 3.11 -1.97 -3.69
C THR A 148 4.32 -2.09 -2.79
N ILE A 149 4.60 -3.31 -2.36
CA ILE A 149 5.83 -3.67 -1.67
C ILE A 149 6.96 -3.78 -2.71
N VAL A 150 8.07 -3.11 -2.48
CA VAL A 150 9.22 -3.04 -3.36
C VAL A 150 10.45 -3.56 -2.63
N GLY A 151 10.95 -4.72 -3.07
CA GLY A 151 12.24 -5.28 -2.62
C GLY A 151 13.40 -5.06 -3.60
N SER A 152 13.12 -4.67 -4.85
CA SER A 152 14.15 -4.44 -5.87
C SER A 152 14.44 -2.95 -6.04
N PHE A 153 15.50 -2.47 -5.40
CA PHE A 153 15.92 -1.07 -5.44
C PHE A 153 17.43 -0.91 -5.18
N ASP A 154 17.98 0.25 -5.53
CA ASP A 154 19.36 0.62 -5.18
C ASP A 154 19.43 1.06 -3.70
N ARG A 155 19.88 0.14 -2.84
CA ARG A 155 19.99 0.34 -1.39
C ARG A 155 20.96 1.46 -1.02
N ASP A 156 22.08 1.57 -1.73
CA ASP A 156 23.12 2.56 -1.44
C ASP A 156 22.70 3.97 -1.88
N ALA A 157 22.08 4.10 -3.06
CA ALA A 157 21.51 5.37 -3.49
C ALA A 157 20.40 5.84 -2.57
N LEU A 158 19.51 4.93 -2.13
CA LEU A 158 18.44 5.24 -1.20
C LEU A 158 18.98 5.69 0.17
N ARG A 159 20.00 5.00 0.70
CA ARG A 159 20.63 5.37 1.97
C ARG A 159 21.23 6.78 1.94
N ARG A 160 21.94 7.12 0.85
CA ARG A 160 22.49 8.47 0.63
C ARG A 160 21.39 9.53 0.49
N LEU A 161 20.32 9.23 -0.24
CA LEU A 161 19.22 10.16 -0.43
C LEU A 161 18.54 10.56 0.90
N LEU A 162 18.46 9.61 1.84
CA LEU A 162 17.71 9.77 3.08
C LEU A 162 18.57 10.18 4.29
N ASP A 163 19.88 10.34 4.13
CA ASP A 163 20.83 10.59 5.22
C ASP A 163 20.70 9.54 6.34
N ALA A 164 20.63 8.27 5.93
CA ALA A 164 20.26 7.14 6.79
C ALA A 164 21.43 6.20 7.07
N ASP A 165 22.62 6.75 7.37
CA ASP A 165 23.87 5.98 7.42
C ASP A 165 23.90 4.85 8.46
N ASN A 166 23.16 4.99 9.56
CA ASN A 166 23.05 3.99 10.63
C ASN A 166 21.82 3.07 10.49
N MET A 167 21.20 3.04 9.32
CA MET A 167 19.99 2.25 9.05
C MET A 167 20.23 1.37 7.82
N HIS A 168 19.65 0.18 7.84
CA HIS A 168 19.72 -0.78 6.72
C HIS A 168 18.39 -0.76 5.96
N PRO A 169 18.27 -0.10 4.79
CA PRO A 169 17.03 -0.11 4.01
C PRO A 169 16.71 -1.51 3.52
N LEU A 170 15.52 -2.03 3.84
CA LEU A 170 15.10 -3.40 3.54
C LEU A 170 14.09 -3.47 2.41
N ALA A 171 13.10 -2.59 2.44
CA ALA A 171 12.00 -2.53 1.48
C ALA A 171 11.38 -1.13 1.44
N LEU A 172 10.60 -0.86 0.40
CA LEU A 172 9.73 0.30 0.33
C LEU A 172 8.28 -0.14 0.19
N LEU A 173 7.37 0.59 0.81
CA LEU A 173 5.96 0.56 0.48
C LEU A 173 5.66 1.80 -0.37
N ALA A 174 5.47 1.62 -1.68
CA ALA A 174 4.92 2.66 -2.55
C ALA A 174 3.44 2.83 -2.23
N VAL A 175 2.97 4.06 -1.96
CA VAL A 175 1.61 4.34 -1.50
C VAL A 175 0.97 5.43 -2.36
N GLY A 176 -0.30 5.27 -2.72
CA GLY A 176 -1.07 6.28 -3.43
C GLY A 176 -2.45 5.79 -3.86
N LYS A 177 -3.16 6.61 -4.63
CA LYS A 177 -4.40 6.16 -5.29
C LYS A 177 -4.05 5.38 -6.54
N GLY A 178 -4.25 4.06 -6.52
CA GLY A 178 -3.92 3.18 -7.63
C GLY A 178 -4.83 3.38 -8.85
N CYS A 179 -4.25 3.27 -10.04
CA CYS A 179 -4.95 3.38 -11.33
C CYS A 179 -5.09 2.02 -12.05
N ASP A 180 -4.38 0.99 -11.61
CA ASP A 180 -4.43 -0.33 -12.24
C ASP A 180 -5.78 -1.03 -12.04
N LYS A 181 -6.26 -1.70 -13.09
CA LYS A 181 -7.31 -2.74 -12.97
C LYS A 181 -6.62 -4.07 -12.75
N ILE A 182 -6.86 -4.70 -11.61
CA ILE A 182 -6.18 -5.95 -11.24
C ILE A 182 -7.21 -7.05 -11.02
N GLN A 183 -6.97 -8.22 -11.61
CA GLN A 183 -7.83 -9.40 -11.46
C GLN A 183 -7.00 -10.60 -11.00
N LEU A 184 -7.54 -11.35 -10.05
CA LEU A 184 -6.98 -12.62 -9.64
C LEU A 184 -7.49 -13.74 -10.53
N LEU A 185 -6.61 -14.69 -10.82
CA LEU A 185 -6.96 -15.94 -11.49
C LEU A 185 -6.53 -17.08 -10.60
N SER A 186 -7.43 -18.04 -10.36
CA SER A 186 -7.07 -19.27 -9.66
C SER A 186 -6.26 -20.16 -10.60
N ILE A 187 -5.18 -20.74 -10.10
CA ILE A 187 -4.35 -21.73 -10.78
C ILE A 187 -4.12 -22.94 -9.88
N ARG A 188 -3.72 -24.06 -10.48
CA ARG A 188 -3.30 -25.30 -9.82
C ARG A 188 -1.78 -25.37 -9.68
N GLU A 189 -1.29 -26.34 -8.92
CA GLU A 189 0.12 -26.66 -8.88
C GLU A 189 0.65 -27.02 -10.29
N GLY A 190 1.86 -26.57 -10.60
CA GLY A 190 2.50 -26.74 -11.91
C GLY A 190 2.13 -25.68 -12.95
N GLU A 191 1.09 -24.87 -12.74
CA GLU A 191 0.76 -23.75 -13.62
C GLU A 191 1.66 -22.51 -13.37
N SER A 192 1.78 -21.64 -14.38
CA SER A 192 2.64 -20.46 -14.30
C SER A 192 2.11 -19.41 -13.34
N HIS A 193 2.99 -18.96 -12.44
CA HIS A 193 2.72 -17.86 -11.51
C HIS A 193 2.98 -16.46 -12.11
N ALA A 194 3.51 -16.39 -13.33
CA ALA A 194 3.86 -15.13 -13.96
C ALA A 194 2.61 -14.27 -14.18
N TYR A 195 2.57 -13.10 -13.55
CA TYR A 195 1.54 -12.10 -13.83
C TYR A 195 1.73 -11.50 -15.22
N TYR A 196 0.64 -11.11 -15.86
CA TYR A 196 0.64 -10.53 -17.20
C TYR A 196 -0.40 -9.41 -17.32
N ARG A 197 -0.33 -8.62 -18.40
CA ARG A 197 -1.37 -7.64 -18.75
C ARG A 197 -2.02 -7.99 -20.07
N LYS A 198 -3.35 -7.89 -20.13
CA LYS A 198 -4.15 -8.05 -21.35
C LYS A 198 -5.32 -7.08 -21.30
N GLU A 199 -5.56 -6.35 -22.40
CA GLU A 199 -6.67 -5.39 -22.52
C GLU A 199 -6.75 -4.36 -21.37
N GLY A 200 -5.58 -3.93 -20.89
CA GLY A 200 -5.46 -2.96 -19.78
C GLY A 200 -5.77 -3.52 -18.39
N ILE A 201 -5.94 -4.84 -18.25
CA ILE A 201 -6.12 -5.54 -16.98
C ILE A 201 -4.84 -6.29 -16.61
N HIS A 202 -4.41 -6.15 -15.36
CA HIS A 202 -3.30 -6.90 -14.78
C HIS A 202 -3.83 -8.17 -14.11
N TYR A 203 -3.46 -9.33 -14.66
CA TYR A 203 -3.87 -10.63 -14.15
C TYR A 203 -2.79 -11.19 -13.24
N VAL A 204 -3.20 -11.63 -12.04
CA VAL A 204 -2.31 -12.20 -11.02
C VAL A 204 -2.77 -13.63 -10.72
N PRO A 205 -2.04 -14.64 -11.22
CA PRO A 205 -2.27 -16.03 -10.85
C PRO A 205 -2.08 -16.27 -9.34
N LYS A 206 -2.96 -17.07 -8.74
CA LYS A 206 -2.94 -17.49 -7.34
C LYS A 206 -3.32 -18.96 -7.20
N LEU A 207 -2.54 -19.73 -6.46
CA LEU A 207 -2.89 -21.10 -6.13
C LEU A 207 -4.25 -21.18 -5.43
N GLY A 208 -5.05 -22.18 -5.81
CA GLY A 208 -6.25 -22.55 -5.07
C GLY A 208 -5.93 -23.05 -3.66
N LEU A 209 -6.91 -23.01 -2.75
CA LEU A 209 -6.71 -23.41 -1.35
C LEU A 209 -6.18 -24.85 -1.21
N ASP A 210 -6.73 -25.78 -1.97
CA ASP A 210 -6.36 -27.20 -1.90
C ASP A 210 -4.90 -27.45 -2.31
N GLU A 211 -4.34 -26.56 -3.13
CA GLU A 211 -2.93 -26.62 -3.57
C GLU A 211 -1.98 -25.97 -2.55
N LEU A 212 -2.51 -25.24 -1.55
CA LEU A 212 -1.72 -24.57 -0.50
C LEU A 212 -1.58 -25.43 0.76
N ILE A 213 -2.37 -26.49 0.89
CA ILE A 213 -2.39 -27.40 2.04
C ILE A 213 -1.73 -28.70 1.62
N PHE A 214 -0.73 -29.13 2.39
CA PHE A 214 -0.01 -30.40 2.20
C PHE A 214 -0.48 -31.47 3.19
#